data_AF-A0AAN8PUD5-F1
#
_entry.id   AF-A0AAN8PUD5-F1
#
_cell.length_a   1.000
_cell.length_b   1.000
_cell.length_c   1.000
_cell.angle_alpha   90.00
_cell.angle_beta   90.00
_cell.angle_gamma   90.00
#
_symmetry.space_group_name_H-M   'P 1'
#
loop_
_entity.id
_entity.type
_entity.pdbx_description
1 polymer ?
#
loop_
_entity_poly.entity_id
_entity_poly.type
_entity_poly.pdbx_seq_one_letter_code
_entity_poly.pdbx_strand_id
1 'polypeptide(L)'
;MEEDRLEEERQEKEEARRRKEEDMKKKGKRKGLGGLSPEKKKMLKKLIMQKAAEDLRNEAKKRAEEKDTYINERVEPLSIDGLSQRDLRLLVQKLQKHYEKLEEEVYDWEIKIREKETEINDLTVKVNDTKGKFMKPVLRKVNKTESKFAKLERKEHRDFRGNLKSTGQNKYKLEEEETSKTPDWRQTLKGKEEGEESAPAES
;
A
#
# COMPACT_ATOMS: atom_id res chain seq x y z
N MET A 1 13.29 -64.24 -35.44
CA MET A 1 12.07 -63.80 -36.14
C MET A 1 10.99 -63.33 -35.20
N GLU A 2 10.55 -64.13 -34.21
CA GLU A 2 9.50 -63.70 -33.26
C GLU A 2 10.04 -62.83 -32.12
N GLU A 3 11.26 -63.10 -31.65
CA GLU A 3 11.97 -62.26 -30.67
C GLU A 3 12.34 -60.89 -31.25
N ASP A 4 12.80 -60.82 -32.49
CA ASP A 4 13.12 -59.55 -33.18
C ASP A 4 11.88 -58.66 -33.31
N ARG A 5 10.72 -59.25 -33.60
CA ARG A 5 9.42 -58.55 -33.69
C ARG A 5 8.97 -58.00 -32.33
N LEU A 6 9.24 -58.75 -31.25
CA LEU A 6 8.95 -58.32 -29.88
C LEU A 6 9.90 -57.19 -29.43
N GLU A 7 11.17 -57.23 -29.83
CA GLU A 7 12.15 -56.18 -29.52
C GLU A 7 11.81 -54.88 -30.27
N GLU A 8 11.41 -54.95 -31.55
CA GLU A 8 10.92 -53.81 -32.33
C GLU A 8 9.68 -53.17 -31.69
N GLU A 9 8.71 -53.99 -31.25
CA GLU A 9 7.50 -53.49 -30.59
C GLU A 9 7.80 -52.81 -29.23
N ARG A 10 8.83 -53.27 -28.50
CA ARG A 10 9.30 -52.64 -27.27
C ARG A 10 9.99 -51.30 -27.56
N GLN A 11 10.82 -51.23 -28.60
CA GLN A 11 11.48 -50.00 -29.03
C GLN A 11 10.48 -48.95 -29.52
N GLU A 12 9.46 -49.35 -30.29
CA GLU A 12 8.40 -48.45 -30.76
C GLU A 12 7.57 -47.91 -29.59
N LYS A 13 7.23 -48.76 -28.60
CA LYS A 13 6.54 -48.34 -27.38
C LYS A 13 7.38 -47.37 -26.53
N GLU A 14 8.69 -47.60 -26.43
CA GLU A 14 9.60 -46.72 -25.70
C GLU A 14 9.77 -45.36 -26.40
N GLU A 15 9.92 -45.36 -27.73
CA GLU A 15 10.00 -44.12 -28.51
C GLU A 15 8.68 -43.34 -28.46
N ALA A 16 7.53 -44.01 -28.57
CA ALA A 16 6.22 -43.40 -28.42
C ALA A 16 6.02 -42.79 -27.02
N ARG A 17 6.55 -43.45 -25.97
CA ARG A 17 6.54 -42.92 -24.60
C ARG A 17 7.44 -41.70 -24.46
N ARG A 18 8.65 -41.73 -25.05
CA ARG A 18 9.58 -40.60 -25.06
C ARG A 18 9.03 -39.38 -25.81
N ARG A 19 8.41 -39.59 -26.98
CA ARG A 19 7.72 -38.52 -27.74
C ARG A 19 6.56 -37.93 -26.95
N LYS A 20 5.73 -38.76 -26.30
CA LYS A 20 4.65 -38.30 -25.42
C LYS A 20 5.18 -37.50 -24.22
N GLU A 21 6.29 -37.92 -23.63
CA GLU A 21 6.93 -37.22 -22.52
C GLU A 21 7.51 -35.85 -22.95
N GLU A 22 8.16 -35.79 -24.10
CA GLU A 22 8.68 -34.54 -24.68
C GLU A 22 7.55 -33.56 -25.04
N ASP A 23 6.44 -34.04 -25.61
CA ASP A 23 5.26 -33.23 -25.91
C ASP A 23 4.56 -32.73 -24.64
N MET A 24 4.49 -33.54 -23.58
CA MET A 24 3.99 -33.13 -22.27
C MET A 24 4.89 -32.06 -21.63
N LYS A 25 6.22 -32.19 -21.77
CA LYS A 25 7.20 -31.20 -21.28
C LYS A 25 7.12 -29.88 -22.04
N LYS A 26 6.87 -29.91 -23.35
CA LYS A 26 6.63 -28.71 -24.20
C LYS A 26 5.28 -28.06 -23.87
N LYS A 27 4.22 -28.83 -23.64
CA LYS A 27 2.90 -28.34 -23.21
C LYS A 27 2.91 -27.75 -21.80
N GLY A 28 3.73 -28.29 -20.89
CA GLY A 28 3.91 -27.77 -19.53
C GLY A 28 4.54 -26.37 -19.47
N LYS A 29 5.44 -26.02 -20.40
CA LYS A 29 6.04 -24.69 -20.50
C LYS A 29 5.08 -23.60 -21.01
N ARG A 30 3.94 -23.97 -21.61
CA ARG A 30 2.98 -23.02 -22.23
C ARG A 30 1.69 -22.82 -21.42
N LYS A 31 1.50 -23.51 -20.29
CA LYS A 31 0.26 -23.40 -19.49
C LYS A 31 0.36 -22.31 -18.42
N GLY A 32 -0.15 -21.11 -18.76
CA GLY A 32 -0.58 -20.09 -17.81
C GLY A 32 -0.22 -18.65 -18.21
N LEU A 33 -1.20 -17.72 -18.06
CA LEU A 33 -1.16 -16.26 -18.32
C LEU A 33 0.06 -15.81 -19.17
N GLY A 34 -0.03 -16.02 -20.48
CA GLY A 34 0.89 -15.44 -21.47
C GLY A 34 2.34 -15.94 -21.48
N GLY A 35 2.70 -17.02 -20.78
CA GLY A 35 4.09 -17.49 -20.75
C GLY A 35 5.05 -16.54 -20.01
N LEU A 36 4.53 -15.58 -19.24
CA LEU A 36 5.37 -14.71 -18.40
C LEU A 36 6.07 -15.53 -17.31
N SER A 37 7.33 -15.17 -17.05
CA SER A 37 8.10 -15.74 -15.95
C SER A 37 7.38 -15.48 -14.60
N PRO A 38 7.53 -16.38 -13.61
CA PRO A 38 6.92 -16.20 -12.29
C PRO A 38 7.26 -14.86 -11.62
N GLU A 39 8.48 -14.36 -11.83
CA GLU A 39 8.93 -13.06 -11.33
C GLU A 39 8.16 -11.89 -11.94
N LYS A 40 7.97 -11.91 -13.27
CA LYS A 40 7.16 -10.88 -13.96
C LYS A 40 5.71 -10.90 -13.49
N LYS A 41 5.12 -12.08 -13.27
CA LYS A 41 3.77 -12.22 -12.71
C LYS A 41 3.67 -11.62 -11.30
N LYS A 42 4.68 -11.84 -10.45
CA LYS A 42 4.74 -11.26 -9.10
C LYS A 42 4.86 -9.74 -9.13
N MET A 43 5.74 -9.21 -9.99
CA MET A 43 5.91 -7.77 -10.17
C MET A 43 4.62 -7.11 -10.69
N LEU A 44 3.98 -7.73 -11.69
CA LEU A 44 2.71 -7.25 -12.24
C LEU A 44 1.61 -7.23 -11.16
N LYS A 45 1.48 -8.29 -10.35
CA LYS A 45 0.53 -8.32 -9.24
C LYS A 45 0.79 -7.18 -8.24
N LYS A 46 2.06 -6.88 -7.93
CA LYS A 46 2.43 -5.76 -7.07
C LYS A 46 1.99 -4.43 -7.66
N LEU A 47 2.27 -4.20 -8.95
CA LEU A 47 1.87 -2.97 -9.64
C LEU A 47 0.35 -2.80 -9.69
N ILE A 48 -0.40 -3.88 -9.96
CA ILE A 48 -1.87 -3.87 -9.95
C ILE A 48 -2.39 -3.51 -8.55
N MET A 49 -1.84 -4.10 -7.49
CA MET A 49 -2.24 -3.76 -6.12
C MET A 49 -1.89 -2.31 -5.74
N GLN A 50 -0.72 -1.81 -6.17
CA GLN A 50 -0.32 -0.42 -5.93
C GLN A 50 -1.28 0.54 -6.64
N LYS A 51 -1.58 0.28 -7.92
CA LYS A 51 -2.55 1.08 -8.68
C LYS A 51 -3.95 1.01 -8.06
N ALA A 52 -4.42 -0.18 -7.69
CA ALA A 52 -5.73 -0.33 -7.06
C ALA A 52 -5.82 0.44 -5.72
N ALA A 53 -4.74 0.48 -4.94
CA ALA A 53 -4.70 1.26 -3.70
C ALA A 53 -4.70 2.77 -3.98
N GLU A 54 -4.00 3.22 -5.02
CA GLU A 54 -4.02 4.61 -5.48
C GLU A 54 -5.40 5.02 -5.99
N ASP A 55 -6.00 4.21 -6.85
CA ASP A 55 -7.35 4.43 -7.39
C ASP A 55 -8.39 4.52 -6.26
N LEU A 56 -8.31 3.62 -5.27
CA LEU A 56 -9.19 3.66 -4.09
C LEU A 56 -9.03 4.96 -3.27
N ARG A 57 -7.79 5.45 -3.13
CA ARG A 57 -7.52 6.73 -2.44
C ARG A 57 -8.05 7.91 -3.23
N ASN A 58 -7.86 7.93 -4.55
CA ASN A 58 -8.36 8.97 -5.43
C ASN A 58 -9.89 9.00 -5.46
N GLU A 59 -10.54 7.84 -5.49
CA GLU A 59 -11.99 7.72 -5.41
C GLU A 59 -12.52 8.23 -4.06
N ALA A 60 -11.85 7.90 -2.94
CA ALA A 60 -12.21 8.44 -1.64
C ALA A 60 -12.10 9.97 -1.58
N LYS A 61 -11.04 10.54 -2.18
CA LYS A 61 -10.86 11.99 -2.28
C LYS A 61 -11.96 12.64 -3.13
N LYS A 62 -12.23 12.08 -4.30
CA LYS A 62 -13.30 12.55 -5.21
C LYS A 62 -14.67 12.51 -4.53
N ARG A 63 -14.98 11.43 -3.81
CA ARG A 63 -16.22 11.30 -3.03
C ARG A 63 -16.32 12.34 -1.92
N ALA A 64 -15.21 12.70 -1.26
CA ALA A 64 -15.20 13.76 -0.26
C ALA A 64 -15.43 15.14 -0.89
N GLU A 65 -14.77 15.44 -2.01
CA GLU A 65 -14.97 16.68 -2.77
C GLU A 65 -16.42 16.79 -3.30
N GLU A 66 -16.98 15.70 -3.82
CA GLU A 66 -18.39 15.61 -4.24
C GLU A 66 -19.36 15.81 -3.07
N LYS A 67 -19.02 15.30 -1.88
CA LYS A 67 -19.80 15.53 -0.67
C LYS A 67 -19.76 17.01 -0.27
N ASP A 68 -18.59 17.64 -0.28
CA ASP A 68 -18.42 19.04 0.13
C ASP A 68 -19.14 19.97 -0.86
N THR A 69 -19.01 19.72 -2.17
CA THR A 69 -19.75 20.46 -3.21
C THR A 69 -21.26 20.30 -3.04
N TYR A 70 -21.76 19.08 -2.83
CA TYR A 70 -23.17 18.83 -2.58
C TYR A 70 -23.71 19.55 -1.33
N ILE A 71 -22.94 19.56 -0.23
CA ILE A 71 -23.33 20.27 1.00
C ILE A 71 -23.38 21.78 0.75
N ASN A 72 -22.38 22.34 0.07
CA ASN A 72 -22.31 23.78 -0.21
C ASN A 72 -23.43 24.22 -1.17
N GLU A 73 -23.86 23.37 -2.11
CA GLU A 73 -25.01 23.63 -2.98
C GLU A 73 -26.34 23.59 -2.22
N ARG A 74 -26.49 22.66 -1.26
CA ARG A 74 -27.75 22.45 -0.54
C ARG A 74 -27.90 23.36 0.68
N VAL A 75 -26.79 23.81 1.28
CA VAL A 75 -26.76 24.64 2.48
C VAL A 75 -26.11 25.98 2.15
N GLU A 76 -26.93 26.98 1.84
CA GLU A 76 -26.45 28.35 1.66
C GLU A 76 -25.88 28.90 2.98
N PRO A 77 -24.76 29.66 2.93
CA PRO A 77 -24.21 30.33 4.09
C PRO A 77 -25.24 31.25 4.74
N LEU A 78 -25.41 31.13 6.07
CA LEU A 78 -26.40 31.91 6.80
C LEU A 78 -25.92 33.37 6.93
N SER A 79 -26.61 34.29 6.24
CA SER A 79 -26.42 35.73 6.43
C SER A 79 -27.43 36.25 7.46
N ILE A 80 -26.93 36.73 8.60
CA ILE A 80 -27.73 37.31 9.68
C ILE A 80 -27.59 38.84 9.78
N ASP A 81 -26.68 39.42 9.01
CA ASP A 81 -26.33 40.83 9.11
C ASP A 81 -27.44 41.74 8.56
N GLY A 82 -27.81 42.75 9.33
CA GLY A 82 -28.83 43.73 8.94
C GLY A 82 -30.29 43.27 9.05
N LEU A 83 -30.55 42.06 9.56
CA LEU A 83 -31.92 41.57 9.77
C LEU A 83 -32.57 42.21 11.01
N SER A 84 -33.86 42.57 10.88
CA SER A 84 -34.65 43.04 12.02
C SER A 84 -34.98 41.88 12.97
N GLN A 85 -35.30 42.20 14.23
CA GLN A 85 -35.70 41.18 15.22
C GLN A 85 -36.92 40.34 14.77
N ARG A 86 -37.82 40.94 13.98
CA ARG A 86 -38.96 40.22 13.40
C ARG A 86 -38.51 39.23 12.34
N ASP A 87 -37.64 39.65 11.43
CA ASP A 87 -37.16 38.82 10.32
C ASP A 87 -36.29 37.68 10.84
N LEU A 88 -35.49 37.94 11.88
CA LEU A 88 -34.70 36.91 12.56
C LEU A 88 -35.59 35.80 13.14
N ARG A 89 -36.72 36.15 13.79
CA ARG A 89 -37.67 35.15 14.29
C ARG A 89 -38.29 34.31 13.17
N LEU A 90 -38.65 34.94 12.06
CA LEU A 90 -39.20 34.24 10.90
C LEU A 90 -38.18 33.30 10.27
N LEU A 91 -36.92 33.71 10.18
CA LEU A 91 -35.82 32.90 9.69
C LEU A 91 -35.62 31.65 10.56
N VAL A 92 -35.58 31.82 11.89
CA VAL A 92 -35.47 30.70 12.85
C VAL A 92 -36.64 29.71 12.68
N GLN A 93 -37.87 30.21 12.57
CA GLN A 93 -39.03 29.33 12.34
C GLN A 93 -38.97 28.60 11.00
N LYS A 94 -38.45 29.24 9.95
CA LYS A 94 -38.25 28.60 8.63
C LYS A 94 -37.18 27.50 8.70
N LEU A 95 -36.06 27.76 9.36
CA LEU A 95 -34.99 26.79 9.55
C LEU A 95 -35.46 25.59 10.39
N GLN A 96 -36.23 25.82 11.45
CA GLN A 96 -36.80 24.76 12.27
C GLN A 96 -37.70 23.82 11.46
N LYS A 97 -38.62 24.37 10.67
CA LYS A 97 -39.48 23.56 9.78
C LYS A 97 -38.69 22.82 8.70
N HIS A 98 -37.59 23.41 8.22
CA HIS A 98 -36.72 22.75 7.27
C HIS A 98 -35.98 21.57 7.91
N TYR A 99 -35.47 21.77 9.13
CA TYR A 99 -34.82 20.74 9.93
C TYR A 99 -35.74 19.55 10.20
N GLU A 100 -36.99 19.78 10.62
CA GLU A 100 -37.99 18.72 10.85
C GLU A 100 -38.18 17.82 9.62
N LYS A 101 -38.23 18.42 8.42
CA LYS A 101 -38.32 17.64 7.17
C LYS A 101 -37.05 16.86 6.85
N LEU A 102 -35.88 17.45 7.10
CA LEU A 102 -34.61 16.77 6.89
C LEU A 102 -34.44 15.60 7.86
N GLU A 103 -34.90 15.70 9.11
CA GLU A 103 -34.90 14.57 10.05
C GLU A 103 -35.77 13.42 9.56
N GLU A 104 -36.95 13.71 9.00
CA GLU A 104 -37.81 12.70 8.38
C GLU A 104 -37.09 12.01 7.19
N GLU A 105 -36.47 12.79 6.31
CA GLU A 105 -35.69 12.25 5.18
C GLU A 105 -34.52 11.36 5.66
N VAL A 106 -33.79 11.79 6.69
CA VAL A 106 -32.67 11.03 7.27
C VAL A 106 -33.18 9.70 7.83
N TYR A 107 -34.28 9.72 8.58
CA TYR A 107 -34.87 8.51 9.13
C TYR A 107 -35.26 7.50 8.04
N ASP A 108 -35.92 7.97 6.97
CA ASP A 108 -36.27 7.12 5.82
C ASP A 108 -35.06 6.46 5.18
N TRP A 109 -33.95 7.21 5.03
CA TRP A 109 -32.70 6.68 4.49
C TRP A 109 -32.04 5.67 5.43
N GLU A 110 -32.03 5.93 6.74
CA GLU A 110 -31.48 5.01 7.73
C GLU A 110 -32.20 3.66 7.74
N ILE A 111 -33.54 3.68 7.63
CA ILE A 111 -34.33 2.45 7.56
C ILE A 111 -33.99 1.66 6.29
N LYS A 112 -33.96 2.33 5.12
CA LYS A 112 -33.56 1.69 3.85
C LYS A 112 -32.15 1.11 3.91
N ILE A 113 -31.19 1.82 4.51
CA ILE A 113 -29.82 1.33 4.67
C ILE A 113 -29.80 0.08 5.56
N ARG A 114 -30.52 0.10 6.70
CA ARG A 114 -30.59 -1.03 7.64
C ARG A 114 -31.21 -2.28 7.00
N GLU A 115 -32.25 -2.11 6.18
CA GLU A 115 -32.83 -3.20 5.39
C GLU A 115 -31.79 -3.81 4.44
N LYS A 116 -31.04 -2.96 3.73
CA LYS A 116 -29.99 -3.40 2.81
C LYS A 116 -28.82 -4.07 3.51
N GLU A 117 -28.41 -3.58 4.69
CA GLU A 117 -27.39 -4.22 5.51
C GLU A 117 -27.83 -5.62 5.96
N THR A 118 -29.10 -5.76 6.35
CA THR A 118 -29.69 -7.04 6.73
C THR A 118 -29.69 -8.01 5.54
N GLU A 119 -30.09 -7.54 4.36
CA GLU A 119 -30.07 -8.30 3.11
C GLU A 119 -28.65 -8.75 2.74
N ILE A 120 -27.66 -7.85 2.82
CA ILE A 120 -26.24 -8.17 2.57
C ILE A 120 -25.74 -9.23 3.55
N ASN A 121 -26.10 -9.11 4.83
CA ASN A 121 -25.70 -10.08 5.85
C ASN A 121 -26.30 -11.47 5.57
N ASP A 122 -27.60 -11.55 5.25
CA ASP A 122 -28.27 -12.80 4.90
C ASP A 122 -27.64 -13.44 3.65
N LEU A 123 -27.38 -12.65 2.60
CA LEU A 123 -26.68 -13.12 1.40
C LEU A 123 -25.26 -13.60 1.72
N THR A 124 -24.54 -12.90 2.60
CA THR A 124 -23.19 -13.29 3.03
C THR A 124 -23.21 -14.63 3.76
N VAL A 125 -24.18 -14.86 4.64
CA VAL A 125 -24.38 -16.15 5.32
C VAL A 125 -24.68 -17.26 4.31
N LYS A 126 -25.60 -17.04 3.37
CA LYS A 126 -25.93 -18.00 2.30
C LYS A 126 -24.71 -18.36 1.44
N VAL A 127 -23.89 -17.37 1.07
CA VAL A 127 -22.65 -17.61 0.31
C VAL A 127 -21.63 -18.42 1.12
N ASN A 128 -21.56 -18.21 2.43
CA ASN A 128 -20.66 -18.96 3.30
C ASN A 128 -21.13 -20.42 3.49
N ASP A 129 -22.44 -20.65 3.66
CA ASP A 129 -22.98 -22.00 3.78
C ASP A 129 -22.82 -22.80 2.48
N THR A 130 -23.01 -22.16 1.32
CA THR A 130 -22.79 -22.80 0.01
C THR A 130 -21.32 -23.11 -0.27
N LYS A 131 -20.38 -22.28 0.20
CA LYS A 131 -18.93 -22.58 0.16
C LYS A 131 -18.52 -23.68 1.15
N GLY A 132 -19.43 -24.11 2.02
CA GLY A 132 -19.20 -25.07 3.09
C GLY A 132 -18.64 -24.38 4.33
N LYS A 133 -19.41 -24.43 5.43
CA LYS A 133 -19.04 -23.92 6.77
C LYS A 133 -17.65 -24.39 7.25
N PHE A 134 -17.24 -25.57 6.80
CA PHE A 134 -15.89 -26.10 6.94
C PHE A 134 -15.23 -26.20 5.56
N MET A 135 -14.62 -25.12 5.07
CA MET A 135 -13.53 -25.29 4.11
C MET A 135 -12.43 -26.07 4.83
N LYS A 136 -12.33 -27.38 4.57
CA LYS A 136 -11.30 -28.23 5.17
C LYS A 136 -9.95 -27.58 4.90
N PRO A 137 -9.28 -27.01 5.92
CA PRO A 137 -8.02 -26.33 5.69
C PRO A 137 -7.06 -27.39 5.15
N VAL A 138 -6.47 -27.12 4.00
CA VAL A 138 -5.49 -28.04 3.41
C VAL A 138 -4.32 -28.09 4.38
N LEU A 139 -4.21 -29.20 5.12
CA LEU A 139 -3.13 -29.44 6.07
C LEU A 139 -1.82 -29.52 5.29
N ARG A 140 -1.11 -28.39 5.19
CA ARG A 140 0.24 -28.36 4.65
C ARG A 140 1.19 -28.90 5.72
N LYS A 141 2.13 -29.77 5.34
CA LYS A 141 3.22 -30.20 6.22
C LYS A 141 4.08 -28.99 6.54
N VAL A 142 3.77 -28.33 7.65
CA VAL A 142 4.53 -27.17 8.12
C VAL A 142 5.76 -27.67 8.86
N ASN A 143 6.95 -27.49 8.27
CA ASN A 143 8.20 -27.77 8.96
C ASN A 143 8.41 -26.67 10.02
N LYS A 144 8.17 -26.98 11.31
CA LYS A 144 8.24 -26.00 12.41
C LYS A 144 9.63 -25.34 12.56
N THR A 145 10.67 -25.91 11.98
CA THR A 145 12.05 -25.39 12.05
C THR A 145 12.34 -24.31 11.02
N GLU A 146 11.81 -24.41 9.80
CA GLU A 146 12.11 -23.45 8.71
C GLU A 146 11.62 -22.04 9.04
N SER A 147 10.45 -21.89 9.68
CA SER A 147 9.96 -20.58 10.13
C SER A 147 10.76 -19.97 11.28
N LYS A 148 11.49 -20.79 12.06
CA LYS A 148 12.40 -20.32 13.11
C LYS A 148 13.74 -19.87 12.51
N PHE A 149 14.26 -20.59 11.50
CA PHE A 149 15.43 -20.18 10.72
C PHE A 149 15.16 -18.93 9.87
N ALA A 150 13.99 -18.84 9.22
CA ALA A 150 13.60 -17.63 8.49
C ALA A 150 13.36 -16.41 9.39
N LYS A 151 13.04 -16.60 10.68
CA LYS A 151 13.04 -15.52 11.69
C LYS A 151 14.45 -15.11 12.10
N LEU A 152 15.40 -16.05 12.05
CA LEU A 152 16.82 -15.77 12.28
C LEU A 152 17.41 -15.00 11.09
N GLU A 153 17.11 -15.40 9.85
CA GLU A 153 17.52 -14.68 8.63
C GLU A 153 16.77 -13.34 8.44
N ARG A 154 15.48 -13.24 8.80
CA ARG A 154 14.77 -11.94 8.78
C ARG A 154 15.22 -10.99 9.88
N LYS A 155 15.73 -11.48 11.02
CA LYS A 155 16.45 -10.64 11.99
C LYS A 155 17.78 -10.15 11.43
N GLU A 156 18.34 -10.84 10.43
CA GLU A 156 19.52 -10.41 9.68
C GLU A 156 19.18 -9.40 8.57
N HIS A 157 17.91 -9.31 8.14
CA HIS A 157 17.39 -8.10 7.47
C HIS A 157 17.12 -6.99 8.49
N ARG A 158 18.11 -6.71 9.36
CA ARG A 158 18.34 -5.33 9.80
C ARG A 158 18.56 -4.56 8.51
N ASP A 159 17.74 -3.55 8.25
CA ASP A 159 17.98 -2.62 7.15
C ASP A 159 19.46 -2.20 7.20
N PHE A 160 20.27 -2.72 6.28
CA PHE A 160 21.69 -2.38 6.17
C PHE A 160 21.86 -0.87 5.97
N ARG A 161 20.80 -0.21 5.51
CA ARG A 161 20.64 1.24 5.36
C ARG A 161 20.54 1.98 6.68
N GLY A 162 19.90 1.42 7.70
CA GLY A 162 19.72 2.06 9.01
C GLY A 162 20.97 1.99 9.89
N ASN A 163 21.86 1.04 9.61
CA ASN A 163 23.10 0.86 10.37
C ASN A 163 24.37 1.31 9.62
N LEU A 164 24.21 1.78 8.38
CA LEU A 164 25.25 2.53 7.68
C LEU A 164 25.16 3.99 8.14
N LYS A 165 26.27 4.57 8.61
CA LYS A 165 26.38 6.03 8.67
C LYS A 165 26.23 6.53 7.24
N SER A 166 25.10 7.13 6.90
CA SER A 166 24.98 7.90 5.68
C SER A 166 26.04 8.99 5.77
N THR A 167 27.13 8.87 5.01
CA THR A 167 27.99 10.03 4.74
C THR A 167 27.02 11.03 4.10
N GLY A 168 26.79 12.17 4.73
CA GLY A 168 25.75 13.15 4.35
C GLY A 168 25.94 13.80 2.98
N GLN A 169 26.58 13.11 2.04
CA GLN A 169 26.81 13.51 0.68
C GLN A 169 25.80 12.80 -0.21
N ASN A 170 24.61 13.37 -0.26
CA ASN A 170 23.61 13.01 -1.24
C ASN A 170 24.08 13.58 -2.59
N LYS A 171 24.95 12.86 -3.32
CA LYS A 171 25.52 13.29 -4.63
C LYS A 171 24.49 13.51 -5.75
N TYR A 172 23.19 13.43 -5.44
CA TYR A 172 22.07 13.67 -6.35
C TYR A 172 21.03 14.66 -5.79
N LYS A 173 21.32 15.36 -4.68
CA LYS A 173 20.51 16.52 -4.28
C LYS A 173 21.12 17.75 -4.95
N LEU A 174 20.42 18.23 -5.98
CA LEU A 174 20.63 19.51 -6.65
C LEU A 174 21.01 20.59 -5.62
N GLU A 175 22.12 21.29 -5.89
CA GLU A 175 22.67 22.37 -5.08
C GLU A 175 21.58 23.35 -4.63
N GLU A 176 21.35 23.45 -3.33
CA GLU A 176 20.85 24.66 -2.71
C GLU A 176 21.46 24.76 -1.30
N GLU A 177 22.25 25.82 -1.11
CA GLU A 177 22.94 26.27 0.11
C GLU A 177 23.98 25.35 0.77
N GLU A 178 25.22 25.40 0.27
CA GLU A 178 26.40 25.14 1.08
C GLU A 178 26.63 26.32 2.05
N THR A 179 26.18 26.18 3.30
CA THR A 179 26.71 27.01 4.38
C THR A 179 28.08 26.47 4.79
N SER A 180 29.10 27.25 4.45
CA SER A 180 30.51 27.03 4.75
C SER A 180 30.76 26.78 6.25
N LYS A 181 31.07 25.54 6.60
CA LYS A 181 31.72 25.19 7.87
C LYS A 181 33.00 24.41 7.61
N THR A 182 33.94 25.06 6.94
CA THR A 182 35.36 24.71 7.06
C THR A 182 35.93 25.49 8.26
N PRO A 183 36.46 24.83 9.30
CA PRO A 183 37.20 25.52 10.35
C PRO A 183 38.43 26.20 9.74
N ASP A 184 38.50 27.54 9.86
CA ASP A 184 39.57 28.36 9.30
C ASP A 184 40.84 28.22 10.17
N TRP A 185 41.76 27.37 9.72
CA TRP A 185 43.04 27.09 10.37
C TRP A 185 44.03 28.27 10.29
N ARG A 186 43.66 29.39 9.64
CA ARG A 186 44.47 30.62 9.61
C ARG A 186 44.40 31.44 10.91
N GLN A 187 43.46 31.18 11.82
CA GLN A 187 43.36 31.94 13.07
C GLN A 187 44.39 31.50 14.14
N THR A 188 44.96 30.29 14.04
CA THR A 188 45.96 29.79 15.01
C THR A 188 47.36 30.34 14.76
N LEU A 189 47.63 30.91 13.57
CA LEU A 189 48.94 31.46 13.20
C LEU A 189 49.11 32.96 13.51
N LYS A 190 48.06 33.66 13.94
CA LYS A 190 48.10 35.12 14.18
C LYS A 190 48.29 35.55 15.64
N GLY A 191 48.41 34.60 16.57
CA GLY A 191 48.54 34.87 18.01
C GLY A 191 49.95 34.71 18.58
N LYS A 192 50.98 34.60 17.74
CA LYS A 192 52.36 34.36 18.17
C LYS A 192 53.38 35.24 17.44
N GLU A 193 53.10 36.54 17.36
CA GLU A 193 54.09 37.51 16.87
C GLU A 193 54.06 38.91 17.52
N GLU A 194 53.39 39.11 18.66
CA GLU A 194 53.51 40.38 19.41
C GLU A 194 53.63 40.09 20.91
N GLY A 195 54.78 40.44 21.50
CA GLY A 195 54.99 40.41 22.95
C GLY A 195 56.36 39.95 23.43
N GLU A 196 57.44 40.34 22.74
CA GLU A 196 58.78 40.35 23.34
C GLU A 196 59.08 41.77 23.83
N GLU A 197 58.70 42.10 25.07
CA GLU A 197 59.37 43.18 25.81
C GLU A 197 59.19 43.09 27.33
N SER A 198 60.33 43.21 28.01
CA SER A 198 60.54 43.65 29.39
C SER A 198 60.25 42.68 30.55
N ALA A 199 61.34 42.18 31.12
CA ALA A 199 61.42 41.60 32.45
C ALA A 199 61.10 42.65 33.54
N PRO A 200 60.70 42.19 34.74
CA PRO A 200 61.04 42.89 35.97
C PRO A 200 61.99 42.07 36.85
N ALA A 201 62.94 42.79 37.42
CA ALA A 201 63.92 42.36 38.41
C ALA A 201 63.27 42.11 39.79
N GLU A 202 64.10 41.52 40.65
CA GLU A 202 63.88 40.95 41.99
C GLU A 202 62.93 41.64 42.99
N SER A 203 62.41 40.75 43.86
CA SER A 203 61.78 40.91 45.19
C SER A 203 60.35 41.43 45.27
#